data_AF-A0A955JFC6-F1
#
_entry.id   AF-A0A955JFC6-F1
#
_cell.length_a   1.000
_cell.length_b   1.000
_cell.length_c   1.000
_cell.angle_alpha   90.00
_cell.angle_beta   90.00
_cell.angle_gamma   90.00
#
_symmetry.space_group_name_H-M   'P 1'
#
loop_
_entity.id
_entity.type
_entity.pdbx_description
1 polymer ?
#
loop_
_entity_poly.entity_id
_entity_poly.type
_entity_poly.pdbx_seq_one_letter_code
_entity_poly.pdbx_strand_id
1 'polypeptide(L)'
;MAAEPRLPAEVQANLNDLLAKLDAKGSDFLSTHFASLPRRLGRQALEPVEETFESVDWRSHRRCDLGALHLLRAARLDDEALIALFGAGDFEERRMILKALQCLPMSPVGTRLLQEAHRQNDQQLFEAGFADGDLAARVLDDDDYNRFVLKAAFIDL
;
A
#
# COMPACT_ATOMS: atom_id res chain seq x y z
N MET A 1 -14.10 3.04 9.60
CA MET A 1 -13.07 2.35 8.80
C MET A 1 -13.78 1.28 8.01
N ALA A 2 -13.54 1.24 6.70
CA ALA A 2 -14.09 0.24 5.79
C ALA A 2 -13.95 -1.19 6.33
N ALA A 3 -14.89 -2.08 6.01
CA ALA A 3 -14.70 -3.50 6.28
C ALA A 3 -13.66 -4.06 5.30
N GLU A 4 -12.52 -4.53 5.81
CA GLU A 4 -11.46 -5.11 4.97
C GLU A 4 -11.98 -6.36 4.23
N PRO A 5 -11.69 -6.51 2.92
CA PRO A 5 -12.10 -7.68 2.16
C PRO A 5 -11.49 -8.96 2.73
N ARG A 6 -12.21 -10.09 2.59
CA ARG A 6 -11.67 -11.39 3.02
C ARG A 6 -10.87 -12.04 1.89
N LEU A 7 -9.70 -12.56 2.24
CA LEU A 7 -8.91 -13.40 1.34
C LEU A 7 -9.52 -14.81 1.25
N PRO A 8 -9.38 -15.51 0.11
CA PRO A 8 -9.70 -16.93 0.02
C PRO A 8 -8.93 -17.75 1.07
N ALA A 9 -9.53 -18.83 1.57
CA ALA A 9 -9.00 -19.60 2.72
C ALA A 9 -7.53 -20.04 2.55
N GLU A 10 -7.14 -20.49 1.36
CA GLU A 10 -5.75 -20.87 1.06
C GLU A 10 -4.79 -19.68 1.16
N VAL A 11 -5.19 -18.53 0.59
CA VAL A 11 -4.40 -17.29 0.61
C VAL A 11 -4.31 -16.74 2.03
N GLN A 12 -5.40 -16.84 2.79
CA GLN A 12 -5.45 -16.47 4.21
C GLN A 12 -4.50 -17.34 5.05
N ALA A 13 -4.41 -18.65 4.77
CA ALA A 13 -3.47 -19.53 5.46
C ALA A 13 -2.01 -19.14 5.17
N ASN A 14 -1.69 -18.80 3.91
CA ASN A 14 -0.37 -18.30 3.53
C ASN A 14 -0.02 -16.97 4.22
N LEU A 15 -0.99 -16.06 4.34
CA LEU A 15 -0.81 -14.82 5.08
C LEU A 15 -0.57 -15.07 6.58
N ASN A 16 -1.32 -15.98 7.18
CA ASN A 16 -1.15 -16.33 8.59
C ASN A 16 0.24 -16.94 8.86
N ASP A 17 0.77 -17.77 7.96
CA ASP A 17 2.15 -18.26 8.04
C ASP A 17 3.19 -17.13 7.96
N LEU A 18 2.98 -16.15 7.07
CA LEU A 18 3.84 -14.97 6.98
C LEU A 18 3.80 -14.13 8.25
N LEU A 19 2.62 -13.91 8.81
CA LEU A 19 2.44 -13.18 10.07
C LEU A 19 3.10 -13.89 11.24
N ALA A 20 2.97 -15.23 11.34
CA ALA A 20 3.64 -16.00 12.38
C ALA A 20 5.18 -15.93 12.25
N LYS A 21 5.70 -15.93 11.02
CA LYS A 21 7.15 -15.76 10.76
C LYS A 21 7.64 -14.36 11.11
N LEU A 22 6.83 -13.33 10.81
CA LEU A 22 7.11 -11.95 11.20
C LEU A 22 7.16 -11.82 12.73
N ASP A 23 6.18 -12.37 13.45
CA ASP A 23 6.14 -12.36 14.92
C ASP A 23 7.39 -13.04 15.52
N ALA A 24 7.81 -14.17 14.95
CA ALA A 24 8.98 -14.89 15.42
C ALA A 24 10.33 -14.23 15.08
N LYS A 25 10.42 -13.46 13.99
CA LYS A 25 11.70 -12.94 13.45
C LYS A 25 11.85 -11.42 13.55
N GLY A 26 10.79 -10.69 13.91
CA GLY A 26 10.78 -9.23 13.95
C GLY A 26 10.72 -8.57 12.57
N SER A 27 10.76 -7.24 12.55
CA SER A 27 10.59 -6.38 11.37
C SER A 27 11.59 -6.66 10.23
N ASP A 28 12.80 -7.11 10.56
CA ASP A 28 13.84 -7.45 9.58
C ASP A 28 13.37 -8.52 8.60
N PHE A 29 12.39 -9.33 8.99
CA PHE A 29 11.73 -10.30 8.11
C PHE A 29 11.20 -9.67 6.82
N LEU A 30 10.64 -8.46 6.90
CA LEU A 30 10.03 -7.77 5.76
C LEU A 30 11.07 -7.44 4.69
N SER A 31 12.27 -6.99 5.08
CA SER A 31 13.33 -6.62 4.13
C SER A 31 13.69 -7.73 3.12
N THR A 32 13.47 -9.00 3.50
CA THR A 32 13.81 -10.17 2.69
C THR A 32 12.59 -10.85 2.05
N HIS A 33 11.41 -10.72 2.67
CA HIS A 33 10.24 -11.53 2.29
C HIS A 33 9.10 -10.71 1.66
N PHE A 34 9.16 -9.37 1.71
CA PHE A 34 8.13 -8.51 1.17
C PHE A 34 8.00 -8.64 -0.37
N ALA A 35 9.12 -8.70 -1.09
CA ALA A 35 9.15 -9.03 -2.52
C ALA A 35 8.48 -10.37 -2.90
N SER A 36 8.32 -11.30 -1.95
CA SER A 36 7.71 -12.61 -2.21
C SER A 36 6.18 -12.59 -2.23
N LEU A 37 5.54 -11.52 -1.72
CA LEU A 37 4.09 -11.46 -1.55
C LEU A 37 3.29 -11.70 -2.83
N PRO A 38 3.64 -11.13 -4.00
CA PRO A 38 2.90 -11.41 -5.23
C PRO A 38 2.93 -12.88 -5.64
N ARG A 39 4.02 -13.59 -5.32
CA ARG A 39 4.15 -15.03 -5.59
C ARG A 39 3.39 -15.88 -4.58
N ARG A 40 3.39 -15.48 -3.30
CA ARG A 40 2.78 -16.27 -2.21
C ARG A 40 1.27 -16.06 -2.07
N LEU A 41 0.81 -14.84 -2.31
CA LEU A 41 -0.58 -14.43 -2.10
C LEU A 41 -1.34 -14.21 -3.42
N GLY A 42 -0.60 -14.02 -4.51
CA GLY A 42 -1.15 -13.80 -5.83
C GLY A 42 -1.39 -12.32 -6.17
N ARG A 43 -1.53 -12.06 -7.47
CA ARG A 43 -1.81 -10.73 -8.06
C ARG A 43 -3.26 -10.58 -8.51
N GLN A 44 -4.13 -11.51 -8.17
CA GLN A 44 -5.54 -11.42 -8.50
C GLN A 44 -6.17 -10.25 -7.72
N ALA A 45 -7.12 -9.58 -8.36
CA ALA A 45 -7.97 -8.61 -7.68
C ALA A 45 -8.63 -9.25 -6.45
N LEU A 46 -8.94 -8.42 -5.46
CA LEU A 46 -9.81 -8.85 -4.37
C LEU A 46 -11.20 -9.17 -4.93
N GLU A 47 -11.88 -10.15 -4.31
CA GLU A 47 -13.26 -10.45 -4.66
C GLU A 47 -14.13 -9.19 -4.54
N PRO A 48 -15.19 -9.05 -5.36
CA PRO A 48 -15.97 -7.82 -5.44
C PRO A 48 -16.44 -7.40 -4.05
N VAL A 49 -15.99 -6.22 -3.64
CA VAL A 49 -16.45 -5.54 -2.44
C VAL A 49 -17.70 -4.75 -2.84
N GLU A 50 -18.73 -4.75 -2.01
CA GLU A 50 -19.91 -3.89 -2.24
C GLU A 50 -19.45 -2.43 -2.40
N GLU A 51 -20.11 -1.66 -3.27
CA GLU A 51 -19.85 -0.23 -3.42
C GLU A 51 -20.15 0.49 -2.11
N THR A 52 -19.08 0.84 -1.43
CA THR A 52 -19.08 1.73 -0.29
C THR A 52 -18.38 3.02 -0.74
N PHE A 53 -18.95 4.18 -0.40
CA PHE A 53 -18.26 5.47 -0.52
C PHE A 53 -17.21 5.56 0.59
N GLU A 54 -16.22 4.68 0.54
CA GLU A 54 -15.17 4.51 1.55
C GLU A 54 -13.91 5.28 1.17
N SER A 55 -13.07 5.53 2.18
CA SER A 55 -11.76 6.19 2.03
C SER A 55 -10.76 5.40 1.18
N VAL A 56 -11.04 4.13 0.88
CA VAL A 56 -10.13 3.18 0.21
C VAL A 56 -10.89 2.50 -0.92
N ASP A 57 -10.37 2.56 -2.15
CA ASP A 57 -10.92 1.78 -3.26
C ASP A 57 -10.32 0.37 -3.27
N TRP A 58 -11.03 -0.58 -2.66
CA TRP A 58 -10.61 -1.98 -2.63
C TRP A 58 -10.62 -2.67 -4.00
N ARG A 59 -11.30 -2.13 -5.03
CA ARG A 59 -11.29 -2.72 -6.38
C ARG A 59 -9.94 -2.59 -7.06
N SER A 60 -9.22 -1.52 -6.75
CA SER A 60 -7.85 -1.30 -7.21
C SER A 60 -6.84 -2.23 -6.52
N HIS A 61 -7.23 -2.88 -5.41
CA HIS A 61 -6.33 -3.71 -4.60
C HIS A 61 -6.31 -5.18 -5.08
N ARG A 62 -5.13 -5.78 -4.98
CA ARG A 62 -4.87 -7.20 -5.23
C ARG A 62 -4.65 -7.92 -3.90
N ARG A 63 -4.67 -9.25 -3.95
CA ARG A 63 -4.42 -10.10 -2.77
C ARG A 63 -3.07 -9.80 -2.09
N CYS A 64 -2.03 -9.55 -2.87
CA CYS A 64 -0.72 -9.16 -2.32
C CYS A 64 -0.71 -7.79 -1.64
N ASP A 65 -1.55 -6.84 -2.07
CA ASP A 65 -1.68 -5.52 -1.43
C ASP A 65 -2.30 -5.65 -0.04
N LEU A 66 -3.37 -6.44 0.06
CA LEU A 66 -4.00 -6.72 1.35
C LEU A 66 -3.04 -7.47 2.29
N GLY A 67 -2.27 -8.42 1.77
CA GLY A 67 -1.20 -9.08 2.53
C GLY A 67 -0.12 -8.11 3.00
N ALA A 68 0.32 -7.20 2.15
CA ALA A 68 1.27 -6.15 2.50
C ALA A 68 0.74 -5.24 3.62
N LEU A 69 -0.53 -4.83 3.53
CA LEU A 69 -1.21 -4.07 4.59
C LEU A 69 -1.16 -4.81 5.93
N HIS A 70 -1.56 -6.08 5.97
CA HIS A 70 -1.54 -6.86 7.21
C HIS A 70 -0.13 -7.00 7.80
N LEU A 71 0.87 -7.24 6.96
CA LEU A 71 2.25 -7.37 7.39
C LEU A 71 2.83 -6.05 7.92
N LEU A 72 2.61 -4.93 7.22
CA LEU A 72 3.08 -3.62 7.67
C LEU A 72 2.41 -3.20 8.98
N ARG A 73 1.10 -3.46 9.11
CA ARG A 73 0.34 -3.20 10.35
C ARG A 73 0.85 -4.03 11.51
N ALA A 74 1.18 -5.31 11.28
CA ALA A 74 1.71 -6.20 12.31
C ALA A 74 3.16 -5.85 12.69
N ALA A 75 3.99 -5.45 11.72
CA ALA A 75 5.39 -5.13 11.95
C ALA A 75 5.59 -3.84 12.76
N ARG A 76 4.62 -2.92 12.70
CA ARG A 76 4.68 -1.62 13.40
C ARG A 76 6.00 -0.90 13.16
N LEU A 77 6.43 -0.87 11.89
CA LEU A 77 7.65 -0.19 11.48
C LEU A 77 7.60 1.28 11.93
N ASP A 78 8.73 1.77 12.40
CA ASP A 78 8.92 3.22 12.53
C ASP A 78 9.08 3.86 11.14
N ASP A 79 9.06 5.20 11.13
CA ASP A 79 9.14 5.99 9.91
C ASP A 79 10.44 5.71 9.13
N GLU A 80 11.57 5.51 9.80
CA GLU A 80 12.87 5.26 9.16
C GLU A 80 12.91 3.89 8.49
N ALA A 81 12.43 2.85 9.17
CA ALA A 81 12.33 1.50 8.62
C ALA A 81 11.36 1.43 7.45
N LEU A 82 10.24 2.16 7.50
CA LEU A 82 9.29 2.23 6.39
C LEU A 82 9.89 2.96 5.18
N ILE A 83 10.63 4.05 5.39
CA ILE A 83 11.36 4.75 4.32
C ILE A 83 12.43 3.84 3.71
N ALA A 84 13.18 3.10 4.54
CA ALA A 84 14.20 2.18 4.08
C ALA A 84 13.59 1.05 3.24
N LEU A 85 12.47 0.47 3.69
CA LEU A 85 11.74 -0.57 2.97
C LEU A 85 11.22 -0.06 1.61
N PHE A 86 10.62 1.14 1.57
CA PHE A 86 10.17 1.74 0.32
C PHE A 86 11.33 2.07 -0.64
N GLY A 87 12.42 2.61 -0.10
CA GLY A 87 13.61 2.97 -0.88
C GLY A 87 14.30 1.77 -1.51
N ALA A 88 14.44 0.67 -0.77
CA ALA A 88 15.05 -0.56 -1.24
C ALA A 88 14.12 -1.41 -2.13
N GLY A 89 12.80 -1.24 -1.98
CA GLY A 89 11.80 -2.02 -2.69
C GLY A 89 11.79 -1.78 -4.19
N ASP A 90 11.44 -2.81 -4.94
CA ASP A 90 11.14 -2.71 -6.36
C ASP A 90 9.80 -2.00 -6.63
N PHE A 91 9.44 -1.85 -7.90
CA PHE A 91 8.20 -1.23 -8.33
C PHE A 91 6.96 -1.85 -7.64
N GLU A 92 6.89 -3.18 -7.54
CA GLU A 92 5.75 -3.90 -7.01
C GLU A 92 5.64 -3.72 -5.50
N GLU A 93 6.78 -3.74 -4.80
CA GLU A 93 6.87 -3.47 -3.36
C GLU A 93 6.44 -2.05 -3.02
N ARG A 94 6.95 -1.05 -3.75
CA ARG A 94 6.56 0.36 -3.56
C ARG A 94 5.06 0.55 -3.77
N ARG A 95 4.49 -0.06 -4.80
CA ARG A 95 3.05 0.00 -5.08
C ARG A 95 2.23 -0.62 -3.95
N MET A 96 2.65 -1.78 -3.43
CA MET A 96 2.00 -2.42 -2.27
C MET A 96 2.07 -1.56 -1.01
N ILE A 97 3.21 -0.89 -0.76
CA ILE A 97 3.38 0.03 0.37
C ILE A 97 2.43 1.23 0.24
N LEU A 98 2.38 1.88 -0.93
CA LEU A 98 1.49 3.04 -1.15
C LEU A 98 0.01 2.70 -0.93
N LYS A 99 -0.42 1.53 -1.43
CA LYS A 99 -1.78 1.02 -1.18
C LYS A 99 -2.05 0.76 0.30
N ALA A 100 -1.09 0.16 1.00
CA ALA A 100 -1.21 -0.07 2.43
C ALA A 100 -1.30 1.23 3.25
N LEU A 101 -0.59 2.29 2.85
CA LEU A 101 -0.62 3.60 3.54
C LEU A 101 -2.04 4.17 3.64
N GLN A 102 -2.92 3.88 2.69
CA GLN A 102 -4.31 4.34 2.72
C GLN A 102 -5.08 3.82 3.95
N CYS A 103 -4.63 2.70 4.53
CA CYS A 103 -5.27 2.00 5.65
C CYS A 103 -4.45 2.03 6.94
N LEU A 104 -3.25 2.62 6.92
CA LEU A 104 -2.39 2.76 8.10
C LEU A 104 -2.65 4.10 8.80
N PRO A 105 -2.32 4.21 10.10
CA PRO A 105 -2.41 5.49 10.81
C PRO A 105 -1.60 6.56 10.09
N MET A 106 -2.20 7.75 9.99
CA MET A 106 -1.59 8.90 9.36
C MET A 106 -0.33 9.32 10.11
N SER A 107 0.80 9.38 9.40
CA SER A 107 2.08 9.85 9.91
C SER A 107 2.78 10.74 8.87
N PRO A 108 3.68 11.66 9.28
CA PRO A 108 4.41 12.52 8.34
C PRO A 108 5.20 11.75 7.27
N VAL A 109 5.62 10.51 7.57
CA VAL A 109 6.26 9.64 6.57
C VAL A 109 5.33 9.31 5.39
N GLY A 110 4.02 9.21 5.60
CA GLY A 110 3.06 8.97 4.52
C GLY A 110 3.12 10.06 3.45
N THR A 111 3.14 11.34 3.86
CA THR A 111 3.32 12.49 2.97
C THR A 111 4.65 12.41 2.21
N ARG A 112 5.75 12.08 2.92
CA ARG A 112 7.08 11.96 2.30
C ARG A 112 7.14 10.86 1.23
N LEU A 113 6.55 9.70 1.49
CA LEU A 113 6.54 8.58 0.55
C LEU A 113 5.69 8.88 -0.69
N LEU A 114 4.56 9.58 -0.53
CA LEU A 114 3.75 10.04 -1.65
C LEU A 114 4.48 11.05 -2.51
N GLN A 115 5.11 12.06 -1.91
CA GLN A 115 5.92 13.03 -2.64
C GLN A 115 7.07 12.34 -3.38
N GLU A 116 7.67 11.29 -2.81
CA GLU A 116 8.70 10.51 -3.49
C GLU A 116 8.14 9.73 -4.68
N ALA A 117 7.01 9.03 -4.51
CA ALA A 117 6.31 8.36 -5.59
C ALA A 117 5.93 9.33 -6.73
N HIS A 118 5.49 10.55 -6.38
CA HIS A 118 5.18 11.60 -7.34
C HIS A 118 6.37 11.99 -8.22
N ARG A 119 7.60 11.89 -7.72
CA ARG A 119 8.82 12.23 -8.50
C ARG A 119 9.23 11.13 -9.49
N GLN A 120 8.79 9.89 -9.31
CA GLN A 120 9.28 8.76 -10.11
C GLN A 120 8.69 8.65 -11.53
N ASN A 121 7.79 9.57 -11.93
CA ASN A 121 7.14 9.58 -13.25
C ASN A 121 6.56 8.23 -13.69
N ASP A 122 6.16 7.41 -12.71
CA ASP A 122 5.50 6.13 -12.94
C ASP A 122 4.01 6.27 -12.67
N GLN A 123 3.20 5.97 -13.69
CA GLN A 123 1.74 6.11 -13.62
C GLN A 123 1.11 5.18 -12.58
N GLN A 124 1.58 3.94 -12.44
CA GLN A 124 0.98 2.97 -11.53
C GLN A 124 1.33 3.26 -10.06
N LEU A 125 2.52 3.79 -9.78
CA LEU A 125 2.85 4.31 -8.45
C LEU A 125 2.05 5.58 -8.13
N PHE A 126 1.82 6.42 -9.13
CA PHE A 126 0.98 7.60 -8.99
C PHE A 126 -0.48 7.21 -8.68
N GLU A 127 -1.08 6.29 -9.43
CA GLU A 127 -2.43 5.77 -9.17
C GLU A 127 -2.54 5.18 -7.75
N ALA A 128 -1.59 4.32 -7.36
CA ALA A 128 -1.56 3.67 -6.06
C ALA A 128 -1.52 4.65 -4.87
N GLY A 129 -0.78 5.74 -5.01
CA GLY A 129 -0.65 6.75 -3.97
C GLY A 129 -1.78 7.77 -3.94
N PHE A 130 -2.33 8.13 -5.11
CA PHE A 130 -3.11 9.34 -5.25
C PHE A 130 -4.53 9.17 -5.82
N ALA A 131 -4.80 8.09 -6.56
CA ALA A 131 -6.10 7.86 -7.21
C ALA A 131 -6.89 6.71 -6.56
N ASP A 132 -6.20 5.72 -6.02
CA ASP A 132 -6.80 4.49 -5.48
C ASP A 132 -7.45 4.66 -4.09
N GLY A 133 -7.68 5.89 -3.62
CA GLY A 133 -8.28 6.22 -2.33
C GLY A 133 -8.20 7.72 -1.98
N ASP A 134 -8.50 8.08 -0.72
CA ASP A 134 -8.52 9.47 -0.24
C ASP A 134 -7.19 9.95 0.37
N LEU A 135 -6.14 9.13 0.33
CA LEU A 135 -4.91 9.38 1.07
C LEU A 135 -4.28 10.73 0.73
N ALA A 136 -4.19 11.08 -0.56
CA ALA A 136 -3.66 12.36 -1.01
C ALA A 136 -4.44 13.56 -0.43
N ALA A 137 -5.77 13.47 -0.35
CA ALA A 137 -6.60 14.53 0.22
C ALA A 137 -6.43 14.65 1.75
N ARG A 138 -5.99 13.59 2.43
CA ARG A 138 -5.76 13.59 3.88
C ARG A 138 -4.36 14.08 4.28
N VAL A 139 -3.35 13.87 3.43
CA VAL A 139 -1.92 14.08 3.76
C VAL A 139 -1.28 15.31 3.13
N LEU A 140 -1.82 15.84 2.03
CA LEU A 140 -1.23 16.95 1.28
C LEU A 140 -1.86 18.28 1.70
N ASP A 141 -1.08 19.35 1.61
CA ASP A 141 -1.62 20.70 1.63
C ASP A 141 -2.24 21.07 0.27
N ASP A 142 -2.92 22.22 0.22
CA ASP A 142 -3.63 22.67 -0.98
C ASP A 142 -2.69 22.82 -2.20
N ASP A 143 -1.45 23.29 -1.99
CA ASP A 143 -0.50 23.51 -3.07
C ASP A 143 0.01 22.19 -3.66
N ASP A 144 0.38 21.23 -2.82
CA ASP A 144 0.79 19.90 -3.24
C ASP A 144 -0.38 19.09 -3.83
N TYR A 145 -1.59 19.25 -3.30
CA TYR A 145 -2.78 18.65 -3.87
C TYR A 145 -3.09 19.21 -5.26
N ASN A 146 -3.00 20.52 -5.47
CA ASN A 146 -3.16 21.15 -6.78
C ASN A 146 -2.11 20.65 -7.80
N ARG A 147 -0.85 20.49 -7.39
CA ARG A 147 0.19 19.89 -8.25
C ARG A 147 -0.13 18.46 -8.65
N PHE A 148 -0.67 17.68 -7.72
CA PHE A 148 -1.17 16.33 -8.01
C PHE A 148 -2.28 16.37 -9.08
N VAL A 149 -3.30 17.20 -8.90
CA VAL A 149 -4.42 17.32 -9.86
C VAL A 149 -3.92 17.71 -11.25
N LEU A 150 -2.99 18.67 -11.34
CA LEU A 150 -2.39 19.06 -12.61
C LEU A 150 -1.61 17.92 -13.26
N LYS A 151 -0.91 17.10 -12.46
CA LYS A 151 -0.21 15.93 -12.99
C LYS A 151 -1.19 14.86 -13.47
N ALA A 152 -2.26 14.59 -12.73
CA ALA A 152 -3.30 13.63 -13.11
C ALA A 152 -3.90 14.00 -14.48
N ALA A 153 -4.28 15.27 -14.64
CA ALA A 153 -4.79 15.79 -15.91
C ALA A 153 -3.78 15.69 -17.07
N PHE A 154 -2.47 15.74 -16.78
CA PHE A 154 -1.42 15.60 -17.80
C PHE A 154 -1.18 14.16 -18.24
N ILE A 155 -1.50 13.17 -17.39
CA ILE A 155 -1.32 11.74 -17.68
C ILE A 155 -2.64 11.02 -17.98
N ASP A 156 -3.68 11.78 -18.33
CA ASP A 156 -5.01 11.29 -18.72
C ASP A 156 -5.70 10.42 -17.65
N LEU A 157 -5.57 10.80 -16.37
CA LEU A 157 -6.30 10.22 -15.23
C LEU A 157 -7.49 11.09 -14.77
#